data_AF-A0A935UD35-F1
#
_entry.id   AF-A0A935UD35-F1
#
_cell.length_a   1.000
_cell.length_b   1.000
_cell.length_c   1.000
_cell.angle_alpha   90.00
_cell.angle_beta   90.00
_cell.angle_gamma   90.00
#
_symmetry.space_group_name_H-M   'P 1'
#
loop_
_entity.id
_entity.type
_entity.pdbx_description
1 polymer ?
#
loop_
_entity_poly.entity_id
_entity_poly.type
_entity_poly.pdbx_seq_one_letter_code
_entity_poly.pdbx_strand_id
1 'polypeptide(L)'
;MERLVHRYPSSGFSLGPIDLQVAAGDRIALVGPNGSGKTTLLKCIALLERPNFARMEIFGANRSSAKPPPEREVHRWAAHALYCFQRPEDQLYFIERPRGACRIHRDG
;
A
#
# COMPACT_ATOMS: atom_id res chain seq x y z
N MET A 1 3.37 11.78 -3.09
CA MET A 1 2.14 11.02 -3.41
C MET A 1 0.98 11.98 -3.37
N GLU A 2 0.10 11.90 -4.36
CA GLU A 2 -0.97 12.86 -4.59
C GLU A 2 -2.34 12.16 -4.68
N ARG A 3 -3.28 12.66 -3.88
CA ARG A 3 -4.70 12.29 -3.84
C ARG A 3 -4.97 10.80 -3.71
N LEU A 4 -4.33 10.14 -2.74
CA LEU A 4 -4.64 8.75 -2.43
C LEU A 4 -6.04 8.63 -1.81
N VAL A 5 -6.88 7.80 -2.42
CA VAL A 5 -8.22 7.44 -1.95
C VAL A 5 -8.36 5.93 -1.99
N HIS A 6 -8.90 5.33 -0.92
CA HIS A 6 -9.22 3.91 -0.89
C HIS A 6 -10.54 3.68 -0.18
N ARG A 7 -11.32 2.70 -0.63
CA ARG A 7 -12.62 2.35 -0.05
C ARG A 7 -12.74 0.85 0.09
N TYR A 8 -13.15 0.39 1.26
CA TYR A 8 -13.57 -0.99 1.48
C TYR A 8 -15.09 -1.08 1.23
N PRO A 9 -15.54 -1.82 0.20
CA PRO A 9 -16.97 -1.97 -0.08
C PRO A 9 -17.71 -2.69 1.05
N SER A 10 -17.05 -3.62 1.73
CA SER A 10 -17.64 -4.48 2.76
C SER A 10 -17.93 -3.75 4.07
N SER A 11 -17.07 -2.81 4.48
CA SER A 11 -17.22 -2.07 5.74
C SER A 11 -17.75 -0.65 5.55
N GLY A 12 -17.84 -0.16 4.32
CA GLY A 12 -18.14 1.24 4.02
C GLY A 12 -17.02 2.21 4.38
N PHE A 13 -15.90 1.74 4.95
CA PHE A 13 -14.77 2.57 5.34
C PHE A 13 -14.12 3.21 4.11
N SER A 14 -13.74 4.49 4.24
CA SER A 14 -13.01 5.25 3.23
C SER A 14 -11.81 5.94 3.84
N LEU A 15 -10.69 5.87 3.14
CA LEU A 15 -9.44 6.55 3.45
C LEU A 15 -9.18 7.61 2.38
N GLY A 16 -8.91 8.85 2.80
CA GLY A 16 -8.49 9.94 1.93
C GLY A 16 -9.59 10.92 1.49
N PRO A 17 -9.27 11.88 0.60
CA PRO A 17 -8.00 12.02 -0.12
C PRO A 17 -6.79 12.35 0.77
N ILE A 18 -5.62 11.76 0.48
CA ILE A 18 -4.35 12.01 1.17
C ILE A 18 -3.28 12.44 0.17
N ASP A 19 -2.65 13.57 0.48
CA ASP A 19 -1.37 13.99 -0.10
C ASP A 19 -0.27 13.75 0.93
N LEU A 20 0.81 13.09 0.52
CA LEU A 20 1.92 12.74 1.42
C LEU A 20 3.24 12.87 0.67
N GLN A 21 4.18 13.58 1.29
CA GLN A 21 5.56 13.67 0.84
C GLN A 21 6.47 13.23 1.99
N VAL A 22 7.41 12.35 1.66
CA VAL A 22 8.41 11.81 2.59
C VAL A 22 9.74 11.91 1.88
N ALA A 23 10.73 12.54 2.51
CA ALA A 23 12.06 12.68 1.98
C ALA A 23 12.93 11.45 2.31
N ALA A 24 13.99 11.25 1.53
CA ALA A 24 14.98 10.22 1.84
C ALA A 24 15.66 10.52 3.19
N GLY A 25 15.70 9.52 4.07
CA GLY A 25 16.26 9.67 5.43
C GLY A 25 15.23 10.03 6.49
N ASP A 26 14.00 10.38 6.12
CA ASP A 26 12.94 10.67 7.09
C ASP A 26 12.58 9.43 7.92
N ARG A 27 12.32 9.67 9.20
CA ARG A 27 11.70 8.69 10.12
C ARG A 27 10.38 9.26 10.59
N ILE A 28 9.28 8.74 10.04
CA ILE A 28 7.94 9.26 10.29
C ILE A 28 7.16 8.25 11.13
N ALA A 29 6.48 8.74 12.16
CA ALA A 29 5.50 7.99 12.91
C ALA A 29 4.08 8.32 12.43
N LEU A 30 3.31 7.29 12.07
CA LEU A 30 1.90 7.43 11.76
C LEU A 30 1.07 7.09 13.01
N VAL A 31 0.48 8.11 13.64
CA VAL A 31 -0.26 7.98 14.90
C VAL A 31 -1.75 8.27 14.70
N GLY A 32 -2.59 7.73 15.59
CA GLY A 32 -4.04 7.97 15.57
C GLY A 32 -4.84 6.82 16.20
N PRO A 33 -6.16 6.99 16.41
CA PRO A 33 -7.03 5.98 17.03
C PRO A 33 -7.10 4.66 16.25
N ASN A 34 -7.49 3.58 16.90
CA ASN A 34 -7.83 2.33 16.21
C ASN A 34 -8.96 2.57 15.20
N GLY A 35 -8.84 1.98 14.01
CA GLY A 35 -9.79 2.19 12.92
C GLY A 35 -9.58 3.47 12.09
N SER A 36 -8.61 4.33 12.43
CA SER A 36 -8.35 5.57 11.65
C SER A 36 -7.74 5.35 10.25
N GLY A 37 -7.51 4.10 9.84
CA GLY A 37 -6.98 3.77 8.52
C GLY A 37 -5.46 3.76 8.39
N LYS A 38 -4.69 3.78 9.49
CA LYS A 38 -3.20 3.73 9.43
C LYS A 38 -2.68 2.50 8.69
N THR A 39 -3.15 1.33 9.09
CA THR A 39 -2.79 0.06 8.45
C THR A 39 -3.22 0.07 6.98
N THR A 40 -4.40 0.61 6.68
CA THR A 40 -4.89 0.76 5.30
C THR A 40 -3.97 1.68 4.48
N LEU A 41 -3.53 2.81 5.03
CA LEU A 41 -2.61 3.73 4.35
C LEU A 41 -1.28 3.04 4.05
N LEU A 42 -0.68 2.37 5.04
CA LEU A 42 0.59 1.65 4.87
C LEU A 42 0.46 0.52 3.84
N LYS A 43 -0.64 -0.26 3.89
CA LYS A 43 -0.93 -1.29 2.88
C LYS A 43 -1.12 -0.70 1.48
N CYS A 44 -1.77 0.45 1.36
CA CYS A 44 -1.95 1.14 0.08
C CYS A 44 -0.62 1.63 -0.51
N ILE A 45 0.27 2.19 0.31
CA ILE A 45 1.64 2.59 -0.10
C ILE A 45 2.46 1.37 -0.53
N ALA A 46 2.34 0.27 0.21
CA ALA A 46 3.07 -0.97 -0.05
C ALA A 46 2.51 -1.80 -1.22
N LEU A 47 1.41 -1.40 -1.86
CA LEU A 47 0.87 -2.17 -2.98
C LEU A 47 -0.08 -3.30 -2.57
N LEU A 48 -0.34 -3.46 -1.27
CA LEU A 48 -1.09 -4.57 -0.67
C LEU A 48 -2.60 -4.37 -0.73
N GLU A 49 -3.02 -3.10 -0.84
CA GLU A 49 -4.38 -2.71 -1.18
C GLU A 49 -4.35 -1.96 -2.51
N ARG A 50 -5.50 -1.87 -3.18
CA ARG A 50 -5.63 -1.11 -4.42
C ARG A 50 -6.27 0.26 -4.14
N PRO A 51 -5.48 1.31 -3.86
CA PRO A 51 -5.97 2.68 -3.83
C PRO A 51 -6.13 3.26 -5.23
N ASN A 52 -6.96 4.28 -5.34
CA ASN A 52 -6.89 5.27 -6.41
C ASN A 52 -5.95 6.39 -5.99
N PHE A 53 -5.13 6.90 -6.91
CA PHE A 53 -4.24 8.04 -6.67
C PHE A 53 -3.88 8.71 -7.99
N ALA A 54 -3.66 10.03 -7.95
CA ALA A 54 -3.26 10.77 -9.14
C ALA A 54 -1.82 10.40 -9.54
N ARG A 55 -0.90 10.53 -8.58
CA ARG A 55 0.51 10.22 -8.77
C ARG A 55 1.13 9.67 -7.49
N MET A 56 1.97 8.66 -7.62
CA MET A 56 2.76 8.11 -6.53
C MET A 56 4.19 7.92 -7.02
N GLU A 57 5.16 8.41 -6.26
CA GLU A 57 6.58 8.32 -6.59
C GLU A 57 7.33 7.78 -5.37
N ILE A 58 8.13 6.73 -5.56
CA ILE A 58 9.01 6.17 -4.52
C ILE A 58 10.39 5.96 -5.14
N PHE A 59 11.42 6.62 -4.61
CA PHE A 59 12.81 6.55 -5.09
C PHE A 59 12.95 6.65 -6.63
N GLY A 60 12.22 7.58 -7.24
CA GLY A 60 12.22 7.81 -8.70
C GLY A 60 11.30 6.88 -9.51
N ALA A 61 10.76 5.82 -8.90
CA ALA A 61 9.72 5.00 -9.52
C ALA A 61 8.37 5.72 -9.46
N ASN A 62 7.86 6.13 -10.62
CA ASN A 62 6.62 6.88 -10.75
C ASN A 62 5.44 5.97 -11.16
N ARG A 63 4.25 6.22 -10.61
CA ARG A 63 2.99 5.53 -10.93
C ARG A 63 1.79 6.47 -10.94
N SER A 64 0.80 6.10 -11.74
CA SER A 64 -0.59 6.60 -11.65
C SER A 64 -1.53 5.39 -11.47
N SER A 65 -2.69 5.59 -10.85
CA SER A 65 -3.66 4.51 -10.65
C SER A 65 -4.56 4.25 -11.87
N ALA A 66 -4.30 4.89 -13.02
CA ALA A 66 -5.17 4.81 -14.20
C ALA A 66 -5.21 3.41 -14.84
N LYS A 67 -4.15 2.61 -14.67
CA LYS A 67 -4.08 1.22 -15.13
C LYS A 67 -3.40 0.34 -14.09
N PRO A 68 -3.88 -0.91 -13.89
CA PRO A 68 -3.15 -1.86 -13.07
C PRO A 68 -1.78 -2.13 -13.72
N PRO A 69 -0.73 -2.21 -12.90
CA PRO A 69 0.61 -2.33 -13.43
C PRO A 69 0.93 -3.74 -13.91
N PRO A 70 1.81 -3.89 -14.92
CA PRO A 70 2.37 -5.19 -15.23
C PRO A 70 3.15 -5.73 -14.03
N GLU A 71 3.14 -7.05 -13.84
CA GLU A 71 3.76 -7.74 -12.69
C GLU A 71 5.20 -7.29 -12.40
N ARG A 72 6.01 -7.08 -13.45
CA ARG A 72 7.39 -6.60 -13.34
C ARG A 72 7.53 -5.28 -12.54
N GLU A 73 6.55 -4.39 -12.64
CA GLU A 73 6.57 -3.10 -11.94
C GLU A 73 6.10 -3.24 -10.50
N VAL A 74 5.29 -4.24 -10.18
CA VAL A 74 4.93 -4.57 -8.78
C VAL A 74 6.19 -5.03 -8.04
N HIS A 75 7.00 -5.89 -8.65
CA HIS A 75 8.28 -6.32 -8.05
C HIS A 75 9.25 -5.16 -7.87
N ARG A 76 9.36 -4.26 -8.86
CA ARG A 76 10.19 -3.05 -8.74
C ARG A 76 9.71 -2.14 -7.59
N TRP A 77 8.40 -1.99 -7.43
CA TRP A 77 7.82 -1.22 -6.33
C TRP A 77 8.12 -1.84 -4.97
N ALA A 78 7.94 -3.15 -4.85
CA ALA A 78 8.20 -3.90 -3.63
C ALA A 78 9.68 -3.86 -3.21
N ALA A 79 10.62 -3.73 -4.15
CA ALA A 79 12.04 -3.56 -3.85
C ALA A 79 12.35 -2.25 -3.08
N HIS A 80 11.45 -1.27 -3.15
CA HIS A 80 11.62 0.06 -2.56
C HIS A 80 10.73 0.31 -1.33
N ALA A 81 9.68 -0.49 -1.16
CA ALA A 81 8.71 -0.36 -0.08
C ALA A 81 8.57 -1.70 0.66
N LEU A 82 9.36 -1.88 1.71
CA LEU A 82 9.20 -3.01 2.63
C LEU A 82 8.05 -2.72 3.59
N TYR A 83 7.13 -3.68 3.71
CA TYR A 83 6.06 -3.64 4.70
C TYR A 83 6.33 -4.72 5.75
N CYS A 84 6.46 -4.32 7.01
CA CYS A 84 6.53 -5.24 8.14
C CYS A 84 5.13 -5.36 8.74
N PHE A 85 4.61 -6.59 8.80
CA PHE A 85 3.30 -6.83 9.38
C PHE A 85 3.32 -6.61 10.90
N GLN A 86 2.18 -6.18 11.45
CA GLN A 86 2.04 -5.96 12.90
C GLN A 86 2.21 -7.27 13.69
N ARG A 87 1.92 -8.40 13.04
CA ARG A 87 2.04 -9.75 13.57
C ARG A 87 3.11 -10.49 12.78
N PRO A 88 4.17 -11.03 13.42
CA PRO A 88 5.26 -11.74 12.74
C PRO A 88 4.79 -12.93 11.91
N GLU A 89 3.74 -13.64 12.34
CA GLU A 89 3.16 -14.78 11.63
C GLU A 89 2.64 -14.42 10.23
N ASP A 90 2.11 -13.20 10.05
CA ASP A 90 1.62 -12.72 8.75
C ASP A 90 2.77 -12.51 7.73
N GLN A 91 4.01 -12.36 8.22
CA GLN A 91 5.20 -12.14 7.39
C GLN A 91 5.58 -13.38 6.58
N LEU A 92 5.42 -14.59 7.15
CA LEU A 92 5.82 -15.86 6.52
C LEU A 92 4.98 -16.15 5.27
N TYR A 93 3.67 -15.85 5.31
CA TYR A 93 2.77 -16.05 4.18
C TYR A 93 3.09 -15.18 2.95
N PHE A 94 3.78 -14.04 3.15
CA PHE A 94 4.08 -13.10 2.08
C PHE A 94 5.39 -13.44 1.33
N ILE A 95 6.33 -14.13 1.99
CA ILE A 95 7.62 -14.53 1.39
C ILE A 95 7.44 -15.71 0.42
N GLU A 96 6.44 -16.58 0.64
CA GLU A 96 6.25 -17.79 -0.17
C GLU A 96 5.51 -17.57 -1.51
N ARG A 97 5.08 -16.35 -1.86
CA ARG A 97 4.41 -16.06 -3.15
C ARG A 97 5.08 -14.96 -3.99
N PRO A 98 6.20 -15.26 -4.68
CA PRO A 98 6.88 -14.31 -5.55
C PRO A 98 6.34 -14.32 -7.01
N ARG A 99 5.03 -14.44 -7.23
CA ARG A 99 4.44 -14.31 -8.58
C ARG A 99 3.11 -13.58 -8.54
N GLY A 100 3.07 -12.41 -9.16
CA GLY A 100 1.92 -11.95 -9.93
C GLY A 100 0.59 -11.88 -9.22
N ALA A 101 0.27 -10.67 -8.78
CA ALA A 101 -0.99 -10.26 -8.16
C ALA A 101 -1.08 -10.61 -6.68
N CYS A 102 -1.08 -9.56 -5.86
CA CYS A 102 -1.88 -9.52 -4.65
C CYS A 102 -3.31 -9.97 -5.02
N ARG A 103 -3.60 -11.25 -4.77
CA ARG A 103 -4.96 -11.78 -4.62
C ARG A 103 -5.21 -11.78 -3.13
N ILE A 104 -6.03 -10.83 -2.69
CA ILE A 104 -6.60 -10.80 -1.35
C ILE A 104 -7.43 -12.08 -1.23
N HIS A 105 -6.94 -13.08 -0.50
CA HIS A 105 -7.78 -14.17 -0.05
C HIS A 105 -8.70 -13.58 1.02
N ARG A 106 -10.01 -13.51 0.72
CA ARG A 106 -11.01 -13.40 1.77
C ARG A 106 -11.30 -14.82 2.20
N ASP A 107 -10.80 -15.20 3.37
CA ASP A 107 -11.37 -16.33 4.07
C ASP A 107 -12.81 -15.95 4.45
N GLY A 108 -13.75 -16.77 4.00
CA GLY A 108 -15.09 -16.85 4.53
C GLY A 108 -15.14 -17.81 5.71
#